data_AF-A0A3C0L3C1-F1
#
_entry.id   AF-A0A3C0L3C1-F1
#
_cell.length_a   1.000
_cell.length_b   1.000
_cell.length_c   1.000
_cell.angle_alpha   90.00
_cell.angle_beta   90.00
_cell.angle_gamma   90.00
#
_symmetry.space_group_name_H-M   'P 1'
#
loop_
_entity.id
_entity.type
_entity.pdbx_description
1 polymer ?
#
loop_
_entity_poly.entity_id
_entity_poly.type
_entity_poly.pdbx_seq_one_letter_code
_entity_poly.pdbx_strand_id
1 'polypeptide(L)'
;MLGIAFNEHLTPFDGDDNFQRFKLFSPNGKVPCLHDDGLVVWDSLAIIEYLAERHLMVWPQDVAARIYARSASTEMHAGFHALRGQCPMICSARFQVRSMSANLARDLHRLDALFCEGLSRFGGSFLAGAGFSAVDAFFCPVAIRVVRYGLPLTQPSIDYCHRLLALEPMQDWVSDALNEPWFDETEEAAARTHADLIEDQRILI
;
A
#
# COMPACT_ATOMS: atom_id res chain seq x y z
N MET A 1 -15.75 3.21 0.90
CA MET A 1 -14.98 3.16 2.16
C MET A 1 -15.92 2.79 3.29
N LEU A 2 -15.42 2.19 4.36
CA LEU A 2 -16.27 1.58 5.40
C LEU A 2 -16.72 2.54 6.50
N GLY A 3 -16.07 3.69 6.68
CA GLY A 3 -16.46 4.69 7.69
C GLY A 3 -16.42 4.16 9.13
N ILE A 4 -15.56 3.18 9.40
CA ILE A 4 -15.43 2.54 10.71
C ILE A 4 -14.58 3.46 11.59
N ALA A 5 -15.10 3.82 12.76
CA ALA A 5 -14.31 4.55 13.75
C ALA A 5 -13.22 3.62 14.32
N PHE A 6 -12.00 4.12 14.41
CA PHE A 6 -10.88 3.40 15.01
C PHE A 6 -10.03 4.37 15.84
N ASN A 7 -9.27 3.83 16.79
CA ASN A 7 -8.25 4.57 17.51
C ASN A 7 -6.89 4.15 16.94
N GLU A 8 -6.16 5.09 16.35
CA GLU A 8 -4.81 4.82 15.86
C GLU A 8 -3.81 4.80 17.02
N HIS A 9 -2.95 3.78 17.03
CA HIS A 9 -1.78 3.71 17.90
C HIS A 9 -0.53 3.69 17.03
N LEU A 10 -0.07 4.87 16.64
CA LEU A 10 1.11 5.06 15.82
C LEU A 10 2.37 4.63 16.60
N THR A 11 3.12 3.68 16.04
CA THR A 11 4.37 3.18 16.62
C THR A 11 5.50 3.35 15.60
N PRO A 12 6.40 4.33 15.77
CA PRO A 12 7.50 4.56 14.84
C PRO A 12 8.50 3.40 14.80
N PHE A 13 9.04 3.13 13.61
CA PHE A 13 10.21 2.29 13.45
C PHE A 13 11.44 3.04 13.99
N ASP A 14 12.22 2.43 14.88
CA ASP A 14 13.37 3.08 15.54
C ASP A 14 14.74 2.50 15.17
N GLY A 15 14.83 1.74 14.07
CA GLY A 15 16.08 1.15 13.56
C GLY A 15 16.68 0.01 14.42
N ASP A 16 16.57 0.12 15.74
CA ASP A 16 16.81 -0.96 16.70
C ASP A 16 15.63 -1.96 16.69
N ASP A 17 15.77 -3.09 17.37
CA ASP A 17 14.93 -4.30 17.29
C ASP A 17 13.41 -4.05 17.46
N ASN A 18 12.77 -3.58 16.37
CA ASN A 18 11.33 -3.33 16.26
C ASN A 18 10.52 -4.58 16.60
N PHE A 19 11.09 -5.78 16.38
CA PHE A 19 10.40 -7.03 16.66
C PHE A 19 10.07 -7.14 18.15
N GLN A 20 11.00 -6.86 19.08
CA GLN A 20 10.70 -6.94 20.51
C GLN A 20 9.70 -5.87 20.96
N ARG A 21 9.81 -4.65 20.43
CA ARG A 21 8.87 -3.56 20.72
C ARG A 21 7.46 -3.90 20.22
N PHE A 22 7.35 -4.38 18.99
CA PHE A 22 6.06 -4.73 18.40
C PHE A 22 5.46 -6.00 19.02
N LYS A 23 6.28 -6.93 19.55
CA LYS A 23 5.80 -8.11 20.26
C LYS A 23 4.96 -7.80 21.50
N LEU A 24 5.04 -6.57 22.02
CA LEU A 24 4.20 -6.10 23.12
C LEU A 24 2.71 -6.02 22.76
N PHE A 25 2.38 -5.79 21.48
CA PHE A 25 1.00 -5.67 21.00
C PHE A 25 0.67 -6.59 19.82
N SER A 26 1.65 -7.09 19.08
CA SER A 26 1.47 -7.91 17.89
C SER A 26 2.20 -9.25 18.03
N PRO A 27 1.51 -10.41 17.99
CA PRO A 27 2.13 -11.71 18.20
C PRO A 27 3.26 -12.05 17.23
N ASN A 28 3.25 -11.51 16.01
CA ASN A 28 4.29 -11.73 15.00
C ASN A 28 5.41 -10.66 15.02
N GLY A 29 5.34 -9.68 15.93
CA GLY A 29 6.31 -8.59 16.02
C GLY A 29 6.32 -7.67 14.79
N LYS A 30 5.17 -7.50 14.14
CA LYS A 30 5.01 -6.63 12.95
C LYS A 30 3.74 -5.79 13.06
N VAL A 31 3.74 -4.68 12.33
CA VAL A 31 2.56 -3.86 12.04
C VAL A 31 2.06 -4.13 10.61
N PRO A 32 0.77 -3.91 10.31
CA PRO A 32 -0.29 -3.50 11.23
C PRO A 32 -0.78 -4.66 12.12
N CYS A 33 -1.44 -4.30 13.24
CA CYS A 33 -2.15 -5.23 14.12
C CYS A 33 -3.41 -4.54 14.67
N LEU A 34 -4.56 -5.20 14.55
CA LEU A 34 -5.85 -4.74 15.05
C LEU A 34 -6.15 -5.40 16.40
N HIS A 35 -6.59 -4.60 17.36
CA HIS A 35 -7.17 -5.04 18.62
C HIS A 35 -8.64 -4.63 18.63
N ASP A 36 -9.55 -5.60 18.62
CA ASP A 36 -11.00 -5.34 18.60
C ASP A 36 -11.76 -6.50 19.25
N ASP A 37 -12.76 -6.19 20.07
CA ASP A 37 -13.61 -7.16 20.79
C ASP A 37 -12.84 -8.30 21.50
N GLY A 38 -11.71 -7.96 22.15
CA GLY A 38 -10.84 -8.93 22.83
C GLY A 38 -10.02 -9.84 21.90
N LEU A 39 -10.10 -9.62 20.58
CA LEU A 39 -9.30 -10.32 19.58
C LEU A 39 -8.09 -9.49 19.20
N VAL A 40 -7.00 -10.20 18.89
CA VAL A 40 -5.77 -9.61 18.32
C VAL A 40 -5.61 -10.19 16.92
N VAL A 41 -5.81 -9.35 15.91
CA VAL A 41 -5.71 -9.73 14.49
C VAL A 41 -4.45 -9.09 13.91
N TRP A 42 -3.39 -9.88 13.77
CA TRP A 42 -2.15 -9.46 13.12
C TRP A 42 -2.19 -9.89 11.65
N ASP A 43 -1.45 -9.16 10.80
CA ASP A 43 -1.43 -9.28 9.33
C ASP A 43 -2.52 -8.48 8.59
N SER A 44 -2.10 -7.69 7.60
CA SER A 44 -3.00 -6.83 6.81
C SER A 44 -4.13 -7.60 6.11
N LEU A 45 -3.86 -8.81 5.60
CA LEU A 45 -4.88 -9.60 4.90
C LEU A 45 -5.85 -10.23 5.89
N ALA A 46 -5.35 -10.67 7.05
CA ALA A 46 -6.20 -11.16 8.13
C ALA A 46 -7.12 -10.06 8.68
N ILE A 47 -6.62 -8.82 8.83
CA ILE A 47 -7.44 -7.66 9.21
C ILE A 47 -8.53 -7.41 8.16
N ILE A 48 -8.21 -7.47 6.87
CA ILE A 48 -9.21 -7.33 5.81
C ILE A 48 -10.29 -8.42 5.90
N GLU A 49 -9.94 -9.69 6.10
CA GLU A 49 -10.95 -10.76 6.21
C GLU A 49 -11.76 -10.66 7.52
N TYR A 50 -11.14 -10.24 8.63
CA TYR A 50 -11.86 -9.91 9.87
C TYR A 50 -12.96 -8.86 9.63
N LEU A 51 -12.64 -7.81 8.87
CA LEU A 51 -13.60 -6.79 8.47
C LEU A 51 -14.64 -7.37 7.49
N ALA A 52 -14.25 -8.26 6.58
CA ALA A 52 -15.15 -8.84 5.59
C ALA A 52 -16.26 -9.69 6.22
N GLU A 53 -15.99 -10.35 7.34
CA GLU A 53 -17.00 -11.06 8.13
C GLU A 53 -18.07 -10.13 8.73
N ARG A 54 -17.73 -8.85 8.92
CA ARG A 54 -18.57 -7.84 9.59
C ARG A 54 -19.18 -6.82 8.63
N HIS A 55 -18.57 -6.64 7.47
CA HIS A 55 -18.94 -5.60 6.51
C HIS A 55 -18.96 -6.17 5.09
N LEU A 56 -20.17 -6.35 4.54
CA LEU A 56 -20.37 -6.93 3.22
C LEU A 56 -19.65 -6.18 2.09
N MET A 57 -19.36 -4.88 2.26
CA MET A 57 -18.73 -4.04 1.24
C MET A 57 -17.20 -4.17 1.14
N VAL A 58 -16.56 -4.97 2.00
CA VAL A 58 -15.09 -5.16 1.96
C VAL A 58 -14.65 -5.80 0.66
N TRP A 59 -15.39 -6.80 0.20
CA TRP A 59 -15.15 -7.47 -1.08
C TRP A 59 -16.27 -7.16 -2.08
N PRO A 60 -16.00 -7.21 -3.39
CA PRO A 60 -17.05 -7.13 -4.41
C PRO A 60 -18.16 -8.15 -4.18
N GLN A 61 -19.40 -7.82 -4.54
CA GLN A 61 -20.54 -8.74 -4.41
C GLN A 61 -20.58 -9.80 -5.51
N ASP A 62 -20.19 -9.42 -6.73
CA ASP A 62 -20.04 -10.34 -7.85
C ASP A 62 -18.96 -11.40 -7.54
N VAL A 63 -19.28 -12.66 -7.87
CA VAL A 63 -18.42 -13.80 -7.53
C VAL A 63 -17.10 -13.75 -8.29
N ALA A 64 -17.12 -13.43 -9.58
CA ALA A 64 -15.91 -13.39 -10.39
C ALA A 64 -14.99 -12.23 -9.97
N ALA A 65 -15.56 -11.05 -9.74
CA ALA A 65 -14.85 -9.88 -9.23
C ALA A 65 -14.24 -10.15 -7.85
N ARG A 66 -14.98 -10.80 -6.95
CA ARG A 66 -14.50 -11.14 -5.61
C ARG A 66 -13.37 -12.16 -5.63
N ILE A 67 -13.44 -13.17 -6.49
CA ILE A 67 -12.35 -14.15 -6.67
C ILE A 67 -11.09 -13.45 -7.18
N TYR A 68 -11.22 -12.61 -8.21
CA TYR A 68 -10.10 -11.84 -8.72
C TYR A 68 -9.51 -10.90 -7.66
N ALA A 69 -10.35 -10.15 -6.94
CA ALA A 69 -9.93 -9.22 -5.90
C ALA A 69 -9.11 -9.90 -4.81
N ARG A 70 -9.54 -11.10 -4.36
CA ARG A 70 -8.79 -11.90 -3.38
C ARG A 70 -7.46 -12.39 -3.92
N SER A 71 -7.43 -12.89 -5.15
CA SER A 71 -6.18 -13.33 -5.80
C SER A 71 -5.18 -12.18 -5.93
N ALA A 72 -5.64 -11.04 -6.44
CA ALA A 72 -4.80 -9.84 -6.63
C ALA A 72 -4.28 -9.28 -5.29
N SER A 73 -5.14 -9.24 -4.26
CA SER A 73 -4.74 -8.82 -2.91
C SER A 73 -3.69 -9.75 -2.32
N THR A 74 -3.87 -11.06 -2.49
CA THR A 74 -2.92 -12.08 -2.01
C THR A 74 -1.59 -12.01 -2.75
N GLU A 75 -1.62 -11.77 -4.07
CA GLU A 75 -0.43 -11.57 -4.88
C GLU A 75 0.35 -10.33 -4.43
N MET A 76 -0.33 -9.23 -4.13
CA MET A 76 0.30 -8.03 -3.56
C MET A 76 0.86 -8.29 -2.16
N HIS A 77 0.11 -8.99 -1.32
CA HIS A 77 0.49 -9.30 0.05
C HIS A 77 1.74 -10.18 0.13
N ALA A 78 1.84 -11.21 -0.72
CA ALA A 78 2.92 -12.19 -0.69
C ALA A 78 4.06 -11.92 -1.70
N GLY A 79 3.94 -10.90 -2.55
CA GLY A 79 4.84 -10.68 -3.69
C GLY A 79 5.38 -9.26 -3.84
N PHE A 80 5.79 -8.94 -5.07
CA PHE A 80 6.38 -7.66 -5.50
C PHE A 80 7.58 -7.22 -4.65
N HIS A 81 8.45 -8.17 -4.29
CA HIS A 81 9.57 -7.91 -3.38
C HIS A 81 10.58 -6.92 -3.94
N ALA A 82 10.84 -6.93 -5.26
CA ALA A 82 11.79 -5.99 -5.85
C ALA A 82 11.21 -4.58 -5.85
N LEU A 83 9.92 -4.42 -6.17
CA LEU A 83 9.22 -3.14 -6.02
C LEU A 83 9.27 -2.63 -4.58
N ARG A 84 8.93 -3.47 -3.60
CA ARG A 84 8.91 -3.08 -2.19
C ARG A 84 10.30 -2.68 -1.66
N GLY A 85 11.35 -3.41 -2.03
CA GLY A 85 12.70 -3.16 -1.57
C GLY A 85 13.43 -2.03 -2.28
N GLN A 86 13.21 -1.87 -3.59
CA GLN A 86 13.88 -0.82 -4.39
C GLN A 86 13.11 0.50 -4.38
N CYS A 87 11.81 0.46 -4.07
CA CYS A 87 10.93 1.62 -4.00
C CYS A 87 10.10 1.54 -2.71
N PRO A 88 10.71 1.74 -1.52
CA PRO A 88 9.96 1.79 -0.27
C PRO A 88 8.92 2.91 -0.27
N MET A 89 7.90 2.79 0.59
CA MET A 89 6.79 3.74 0.61
C MET A 89 7.17 4.98 1.41
N ILE A 90 7.76 5.96 0.72
CA ILE A 90 8.11 7.24 1.33
C ILE A 90 7.12 8.30 0.82
N CYS A 91 6.26 8.78 1.72
CA CYS A 91 5.22 9.77 1.38
C CYS A 91 5.81 11.17 1.15
N SER A 92 6.87 11.50 1.87
CA SER A 92 7.43 12.86 1.98
C SER A 92 8.47 13.22 0.92
N ALA A 93 8.85 12.28 0.06
CA ALA A 93 9.91 12.49 -0.92
C ALA A 93 9.53 11.95 -2.30
N ARG A 94 10.12 12.54 -3.34
CA ARG A 94 10.06 12.04 -4.71
C ARG A 94 11.44 11.62 -5.17
N PHE A 95 11.47 10.53 -5.92
CA PHE A 95 12.68 9.90 -6.39
C PHE A 95 12.61 9.65 -7.90
N GLN A 96 13.77 9.50 -8.52
CA GLN A 96 13.93 9.02 -9.89
C GLN A 96 14.78 7.75 -9.86
N VAL A 97 14.21 6.62 -10.27
CA VAL A 97 14.97 5.36 -10.32
C VAL A 97 16.13 5.49 -11.31
N ARG A 98 17.36 5.18 -10.85
CA ARG A 98 18.59 5.29 -11.66
C ARG A 98 18.66 4.25 -12.77
N SER A 99 18.24 3.03 -12.46
CA SER A 99 18.19 1.94 -13.44
C SER A 99 17.11 0.93 -13.10
N MET A 100 16.45 0.41 -14.13
CA MET A 100 15.42 -0.61 -14.00
C MET A 100 16.08 -1.99 -13.90
N SER A 101 16.14 -2.56 -12.69
CA SER A 101 16.61 -3.94 -12.53
C SER A 101 15.66 -4.93 -13.20
N ALA A 102 16.16 -6.09 -13.64
CA ALA A 102 15.31 -7.12 -14.27
C ALA A 102 14.20 -7.64 -13.35
N ASN A 103 14.43 -7.65 -12.03
CA ASN A 103 13.42 -8.05 -11.06
C ASN A 103 12.36 -6.96 -10.87
N LEU A 104 12.76 -5.68 -10.79
CA LEU A 104 11.81 -4.57 -10.72
C LEU A 104 10.97 -4.47 -12.01
N ALA A 105 11.60 -4.63 -13.19
CA ALA A 105 10.89 -4.66 -14.47
C ALA A 105 9.82 -5.76 -14.50
N ARG A 106 10.13 -6.95 -13.96
CA ARG A 106 9.20 -8.08 -13.89
C ARG A 106 8.02 -7.78 -12.96
N ASP A 107 8.30 -7.22 -11.79
CA ASP A 107 7.27 -6.81 -10.83
C ASP A 107 6.35 -5.76 -11.45
N LEU A 108 6.90 -4.73 -12.12
CA LEU A 108 6.11 -3.69 -12.78
C LEU A 108 5.29 -4.22 -13.95
N HIS A 109 5.86 -5.10 -14.77
CA HIS A 109 5.13 -5.73 -15.87
C HIS A 109 3.93 -6.54 -15.35
N ARG A 110 4.13 -7.29 -14.26
CA ARG A 110 3.03 -8.06 -13.65
C ARG A 110 1.99 -7.16 -13.02
N LEU A 111 2.41 -6.10 -12.33
CA LEU A 111 1.53 -5.10 -11.73
C LEU A 111 0.64 -4.45 -12.80
N ASP A 112 1.25 -3.99 -13.89
CA ASP A 112 0.54 -3.35 -15.01
C ASP A 112 -0.47 -4.29 -15.66
N ALA A 113 -0.07 -5.54 -15.93
CA ALA A 113 -0.95 -6.55 -16.48
C ALA A 113 -2.13 -6.85 -15.54
N LEU A 114 -1.88 -6.94 -14.24
CA LEU A 114 -2.91 -7.15 -13.22
C LEU A 114 -3.91 -5.98 -13.24
N PHE A 115 -3.45 -4.74 -13.20
CA PHE A 115 -4.31 -3.56 -13.22
C PHE A 115 -5.14 -3.46 -14.51
N CYS A 116 -4.50 -3.64 -15.66
CA CYS A 116 -5.19 -3.61 -16.95
C CYS A 116 -6.27 -4.71 -17.05
N GLU A 117 -5.98 -5.93 -16.58
CA GLU A 117 -6.96 -7.01 -16.54
C GLU A 117 -8.17 -6.62 -15.68
N GLY A 118 -7.95 -6.17 -14.43
CA GLY A 118 -9.04 -5.82 -13.52
C GLY A 118 -9.93 -4.72 -14.07
N LEU A 119 -9.31 -3.61 -14.50
CA LEU A 119 -10.00 -2.44 -15.04
C LEU A 119 -10.79 -2.76 -16.31
N SER A 120 -10.22 -3.56 -17.22
CA SER A 120 -10.90 -3.93 -18.47
C SER A 120 -12.00 -4.97 -18.27
N ARG A 121 -11.78 -5.94 -17.37
CA ARG A 121 -12.69 -7.07 -17.15
C ARG A 121 -13.94 -6.69 -16.37
N PHE A 122 -13.79 -5.91 -15.30
CA PHE A 122 -14.90 -5.58 -14.40
C PHE A 122 -15.47 -4.20 -14.67
N GLY A 123 -14.70 -3.31 -15.33
CA GLY A 123 -15.09 -1.94 -15.61
C GLY A 123 -15.24 -1.08 -14.36
N GLY A 124 -15.59 0.19 -14.57
CA GLY A 124 -15.77 1.15 -13.47
C GLY A 124 -14.48 1.83 -13.02
N SER A 125 -14.54 2.40 -11.80
CA SER A 125 -13.47 3.25 -11.28
C SER A 125 -12.35 2.50 -10.58
N PHE A 126 -12.57 1.25 -10.17
CA PHE A 126 -11.69 0.48 -9.31
C PHE A 126 -11.40 -0.92 -9.87
N LEU A 127 -10.44 -1.65 -9.29
CA LEU A 127 -9.88 -2.86 -9.91
C LEU A 127 -10.88 -3.99 -10.09
N ALA A 128 -11.91 -4.06 -9.27
CA ALA A 128 -12.90 -5.12 -9.28
C ALA A 128 -14.34 -4.57 -9.41
N GLY A 129 -14.50 -3.40 -10.04
CA GLY A 129 -15.80 -2.82 -10.35
C GLY A 129 -15.91 -1.33 -10.05
N ALA A 130 -17.16 -0.85 -9.94
CA ALA A 130 -17.44 0.58 -9.73
C ALA A 130 -17.13 1.08 -8.31
N GLY A 131 -17.12 0.18 -7.31
CA GLY A 131 -16.91 0.52 -5.90
C GLY A 131 -15.51 0.16 -5.40
N PHE A 132 -14.95 1.01 -4.55
CA PHE A 132 -13.72 0.73 -3.82
C PHE A 132 -13.90 -0.50 -2.93
N SER A 133 -12.93 -1.42 -2.98
CA SER A 133 -12.93 -2.64 -2.17
C SER A 133 -11.52 -2.92 -1.61
N ALA A 134 -11.36 -4.00 -0.84
CA ALA A 134 -10.08 -4.32 -0.20
C ALA A 134 -8.92 -4.51 -1.18
N VAL A 135 -9.16 -4.96 -2.42
CA VAL A 135 -8.08 -5.03 -3.43
C VAL A 135 -7.50 -3.66 -3.72
N ASP A 136 -8.33 -2.61 -3.77
CA ASP A 136 -7.87 -1.25 -3.99
C ASP A 136 -7.06 -0.74 -2.79
N ALA A 137 -7.47 -1.09 -1.57
CA ALA A 137 -6.72 -0.77 -0.34
C ALA A 137 -5.31 -1.38 -0.36
N PHE A 138 -5.15 -2.63 -0.83
CA PHE A 138 -3.84 -3.28 -0.97
C PHE A 138 -2.91 -2.56 -1.96
N PHE A 139 -3.46 -1.89 -2.96
CA PHE A 139 -2.69 -1.17 -3.98
C PHE A 139 -2.52 0.32 -3.71
N CYS A 140 -3.14 0.88 -2.67
CA CYS A 140 -2.92 2.27 -2.24
C CYS A 140 -1.43 2.58 -1.93
N PRO A 141 -0.71 1.76 -1.13
CA PRO A 141 0.74 1.90 -0.96
C PRO A 141 1.55 1.79 -2.26
N VAL A 142 1.04 1.05 -3.24
CA VAL A 142 1.71 0.88 -4.54
C VAL A 142 1.51 2.11 -5.41
N ALA A 143 0.33 2.72 -5.40
CA ALA A 143 0.09 3.97 -6.12
C ALA A 143 1.05 5.08 -5.67
N ILE A 144 1.36 5.17 -4.38
CA ILE A 144 2.39 6.08 -3.86
C ILE A 144 3.74 5.77 -4.48
N ARG A 145 4.18 4.50 -4.48
CA ARG A 145 5.46 4.09 -5.10
C ARG A 145 5.51 4.45 -6.58
N VAL A 146 4.47 4.12 -7.33
CA VAL A 146 4.40 4.39 -8.77
C VAL A 146 4.58 5.88 -9.06
N VAL A 147 3.83 6.74 -8.36
CA VAL A 147 3.86 8.19 -8.63
C VAL A 147 5.12 8.86 -8.06
N ARG A 148 5.54 8.50 -6.84
CA ARG A 148 6.68 9.15 -6.17
C ARG A 148 8.03 8.75 -6.77
N TYR A 149 8.14 7.56 -7.39
CA TYR A 149 9.36 7.10 -8.06
C TYR A 149 9.32 7.25 -9.60
N GLY A 150 8.21 7.77 -10.16
CA GLY A 150 8.02 7.91 -11.60
C GLY A 150 8.09 6.57 -12.34
N LEU A 151 7.52 5.50 -11.76
CA LEU A 151 7.62 4.16 -12.31
C LEU A 151 6.80 4.02 -13.60
N PRO A 152 7.38 3.42 -14.66
CA PRO A 152 6.69 3.30 -15.93
C PRO A 152 5.61 2.21 -15.85
N LEU A 153 4.35 2.59 -16.08
CA LEU A 153 3.22 1.70 -16.33
C LEU A 153 2.43 2.23 -17.55
N THR A 154 1.44 1.47 -18.02
CA THR A 154 0.53 1.97 -19.05
C THR A 154 -0.41 3.04 -18.51
N GLN A 155 -0.98 3.86 -19.40
CA GLN A 155 -1.86 4.96 -19.00
C GLN A 155 -3.06 4.52 -18.12
N PRO A 156 -3.78 3.41 -18.42
CA PRO A 156 -4.87 2.97 -17.55
C PRO A 156 -4.44 2.66 -16.11
N SER A 157 -3.25 2.09 -15.94
CA SER A 157 -2.66 1.78 -14.64
C SER A 157 -2.23 3.05 -13.90
N ILE A 158 -1.64 4.02 -14.61
CA ILE A 158 -1.27 5.34 -14.06
C ILE A 158 -2.54 6.10 -13.63
N ASP A 159 -3.58 6.13 -14.45
CA ASP A 159 -4.86 6.78 -14.13
C ASP A 159 -5.55 6.12 -12.93
N TYR A 160 -5.43 4.79 -12.80
CA TYR A 160 -5.89 4.08 -11.61
C TYR A 160 -5.10 4.49 -10.35
N CYS A 161 -3.77 4.55 -10.43
CA CYS A 161 -2.95 5.02 -9.30
C CYS A 161 -3.33 6.43 -8.88
N HIS A 162 -3.51 7.36 -9.83
CA HIS A 162 -3.95 8.72 -9.52
C HIS A 162 -5.35 8.77 -8.90
N ARG A 163 -6.29 7.91 -9.34
CA ARG A 163 -7.61 7.79 -8.69
C ARG A 163 -7.51 7.34 -7.23
N LEU A 164 -6.62 6.40 -6.91
CA LEU A 164 -6.40 6.00 -5.51
C LEU A 164 -5.82 7.15 -4.68
N LEU A 165 -4.83 7.87 -5.21
CA LEU A 165 -4.22 9.00 -4.50
C LEU A 165 -5.16 10.19 -4.32
N ALA A 166 -6.21 10.30 -5.13
CA ALA A 166 -7.24 11.32 -5.02
C ALA A 166 -8.34 10.99 -4.00
N LEU A 167 -8.29 9.82 -3.36
CA LEU A 167 -9.21 9.47 -2.29
C LEU A 167 -8.92 10.34 -1.06
N GLU A 168 -9.96 10.87 -0.42
CA GLU A 168 -9.82 11.72 0.78
C GLU A 168 -8.96 11.07 1.88
N PRO A 169 -9.16 9.79 2.30
CA PRO A 169 -8.28 9.18 3.30
C PRO A 169 -6.83 8.97 2.83
N MET A 170 -6.58 8.90 1.53
CA MET A 170 -5.21 8.84 1.01
C MET A 170 -4.53 10.20 1.09
N GLN A 171 -5.28 11.28 0.87
CA GLN A 171 -4.78 12.65 1.07
C GLN A 171 -4.51 12.92 2.54
N ASP A 172 -5.41 12.49 3.43
CA ASP A 172 -5.21 12.57 4.88
C ASP A 172 -3.96 11.80 5.31
N TRP A 173 -3.82 10.53 4.89
CA TRP A 173 -2.66 9.71 5.22
C TRP A 173 -1.33 10.33 4.73
N VAL A 174 -1.30 10.86 3.50
CA VAL A 174 -0.10 11.54 2.99
C VAL A 174 0.16 12.83 3.75
N SER A 175 -0.86 13.58 4.13
CA SER A 175 -0.74 14.79 4.95
C SER A 175 -0.18 14.48 6.33
N ASP A 176 -0.70 13.45 7.02
CA ASP A 176 -0.22 13.04 8.33
C ASP A 176 1.25 12.60 8.26
N ALA A 177 1.61 11.79 7.25
CA ALA A 177 2.98 11.35 7.02
C ALA A 177 3.96 12.51 6.73
N LEU A 178 3.48 13.60 6.12
CA LEU A 178 4.29 14.82 5.89
C LEU A 178 4.53 15.62 7.18
N ASN A 179 3.65 15.48 8.18
CA ASN A 179 3.73 16.15 9.47
C ASN A 179 4.40 15.29 10.56
N GLU A 180 4.79 14.05 10.26
CA GLU A 180 5.55 13.21 11.18
C GLU A 180 6.88 13.89 11.56
N PRO A 181 7.22 13.99 12.86
CA PRO A 181 8.46 14.62 13.31
C PRO A 181 9.69 13.70 13.19
N TRP A 182 9.54 12.52 12.60
CA TRP A 182 10.60 11.54 12.36
C TRP A 182 10.55 11.07 10.90
N PHE A 183 11.57 10.33 10.48
CA PHE A 183 11.56 9.59 9.22
C PHE A 183 12.32 8.28 9.39
N ASP A 184 11.99 7.29 8.57
CA ASP A 184 12.71 6.03 8.55
C ASP A 184 14.00 6.16 7.72
N GLU A 185 15.12 6.39 8.41
CA GLU A 185 16.45 6.46 7.81
C GLU A 185 16.82 5.20 7.03
N THR A 186 16.33 4.03 7.47
CA THR A 186 16.63 2.74 6.83
C THR A 186 15.93 2.64 5.49
N GLU A 187 14.64 2.99 5.42
CA GLU A 187 13.91 3.03 4.16
C GLU A 187 14.46 4.08 3.20
N GLU A 188 14.83 5.28 3.68
CA GLU A 188 15.46 6.29 2.83
C GLU A 188 16.81 5.84 2.27
N ALA A 189 17.66 5.23 3.10
CA ALA A 189 18.94 4.69 2.63
C ALA A 189 18.73 3.58 1.59
N ALA A 190 17.72 2.72 1.79
CA ALA A 190 17.34 1.70 0.83
C ALA A 190 16.87 2.32 -0.50
N ALA A 191 16.02 3.35 -0.47
CA ALA A 191 15.58 4.07 -1.66
C ALA A 191 16.77 4.67 -2.43
N ARG A 192 17.67 5.36 -1.72
CA ARG A 192 18.85 6.03 -2.30
C ARG A 192 19.85 5.05 -2.93
N THR A 193 19.82 3.78 -2.53
CA THR A 193 20.61 2.73 -3.18
C THR A 193 20.19 2.48 -4.63
N HIS A 194 18.92 2.77 -4.98
CA HIS A 194 18.34 2.49 -6.30
C HIS A 194 17.84 3.72 -7.07
N ALA A 195 17.60 4.83 -6.38
CA ALA A 195 17.00 6.02 -6.96
C ALA A 195 17.65 7.31 -6.44
N ASP A 196 17.59 8.37 -7.23
CA ASP A 196 18.05 9.70 -6.86
C ASP A 196 16.89 10.49 -6.25
N LEU A 197 17.13 11.20 -5.14
CA LEU A 197 16.15 12.10 -4.54
C LEU A 197 15.97 13.33 -5.45
N ILE A 198 14.72 13.61 -5.83
CA ILE A 198 14.34 14.74 -6.69
C ILE A 198 13.69 15.87 -5.90
N GLU A 199 12.85 15.52 -4.93
CA GLU A 199 12.11 16.48 -4.13
C GLU A 199 11.94 15.95 -2.71
N ASP A 200 12.07 16.83 -1.73
CA ASP A 200 11.84 16.55 -0.31
C ASP A 200 10.81 17.55 0.20
N GLN A 201 9.65 17.04 0.62
CA GLN A 201 8.50 17.85 1.03
C GLN A 201 8.40 17.99 2.55
N ARG A 202 9.42 17.55 3.29
CA ARG A 202 9.46 17.72 4.75
C ARG A 202 9.62 19.18 5.12
N ILE A 203 8.85 19.61 6.10
CA ILE A 203 9.08 20.88 6.79
C ILE A 203 10.17 20.63 7.81
N LEU A 204 11.40 21.10 7.55
CA LEU A 204 12.46 21.07 8.56
C LEU A 204 12.06 22.03 9.69
N ILE A 205 11.73 21.50 10.86
CA ILE A 205 11.50 22.25 12.10
C ILE A 205 12.80 22.30 12.90
#